data_AF-A0A3A8GRB8-F1
#
_entry.id   AF-A0A3A8GRB8-F1
#
_cell.length_a   1.000
_cell.length_b   1.000
_cell.length_c   1.000
_cell.angle_alpha   90.00
_cell.angle_beta   90.00
_cell.angle_gamma   90.00
#
_symmetry.space_group_name_H-M   'P 1'
#
loop_
_entity.id
_entity.type
_entity.pdbx_description
1 polymer ?
#
loop_
_entity_poly.entity_id
_entity_poly.type
_entity_poly.pdbx_seq_one_letter_code
_entity_poly.pdbx_strand_id
1 'polypeptide(L)'
;MPPPDANARKPKALVSRPAWPPSDWAGFLKLCAGASAAAALQLGCPGAQVRPEPRDCPSRAVDAMFNNEDGLNLRPGNLAEIQIDRQQRDFRQVVFTDGPVTGVIKNSSWPALPSGTPISGYLWTGGGIIVARYTEAHLPDGRTLPVCFEIGDSRHPGFLPHSVNSKPGMVVGNNRVPAYAVMRWH
;
A
#
# COMPACT_ATOMS: atom_id res chain seq x y z
N MET A 1 13.65 -52.80 22.78
CA MET A 1 12.95 -51.78 21.95
C MET A 1 11.82 -51.19 22.78
N PRO A 2 11.91 -49.93 23.24
CA PRO A 2 10.79 -49.22 23.85
C PRO A 2 9.82 -48.70 22.77
N PRO A 3 8.52 -48.52 23.08
CA PRO A 3 7.56 -47.95 22.13
C PRO A 3 7.75 -46.42 22.00
N PRO A 4 7.44 -45.82 20.83
CA PRO A 4 7.54 -44.37 20.65
C PRO A 4 6.36 -43.64 21.30
N ASP A 5 6.71 -42.64 22.11
CA ASP A 5 5.79 -41.77 22.87
C ASP A 5 4.86 -40.95 21.96
N ALA A 6 3.56 -41.07 22.23
CA ALA A 6 2.51 -40.22 21.69
C ALA A 6 2.46 -38.90 22.47
N ASN A 7 3.08 -37.85 21.94
CA ASN A 7 2.78 -36.48 22.37
C ASN A 7 2.68 -35.53 21.16
N ALA A 8 1.43 -35.39 20.70
CA ALA A 8 0.99 -34.42 19.71
C ALA A 8 1.28 -32.99 20.19
N ARG A 9 2.15 -32.28 19.44
CA ARG A 9 2.46 -30.88 19.69
C ARG A 9 1.47 -30.01 18.92
N LYS A 10 0.56 -29.35 19.66
CA LYS A 10 -0.48 -28.42 19.17
C LYS A 10 0.10 -27.33 18.23
N PRO A 11 -0.61 -26.94 17.16
CA PRO A 11 -0.19 -25.81 16.33
C PRO A 11 -0.31 -24.48 17.09
N LYS A 12 0.78 -23.70 17.03
CA LYS A 12 0.91 -22.37 17.63
C LYS A 12 -0.02 -21.40 16.89
N ALA A 13 -0.87 -20.68 17.61
CA ALA A 13 -1.81 -19.71 17.05
C ALA A 13 -1.08 -18.70 16.15
N LEU A 14 -1.62 -18.49 14.94
CA LEU A 14 -1.13 -17.48 14.00
C LEU A 14 -1.25 -16.10 14.66
N VAL A 15 -0.13 -15.38 14.69
CA VAL A 15 -0.06 -13.96 15.05
C VAL A 15 -1.06 -13.21 14.18
N SER A 16 -2.03 -12.57 14.83
CA SER A 16 -3.03 -11.72 14.19
C SER A 16 -2.32 -10.61 13.41
N ARG A 17 -2.58 -10.56 12.11
CA ARG A 17 -2.11 -9.48 11.23
C ARG A 17 -2.64 -8.13 11.75
N PRO A 18 -1.87 -7.04 11.67
CA PRO A 18 -2.40 -5.70 11.94
C PRO A 18 -3.63 -5.49 11.05
N ALA A 19 -4.76 -5.14 11.66
CA ALA A 19 -5.98 -4.86 10.94
C ALA A 19 -5.81 -3.52 10.21
N TRP A 20 -5.59 -3.60 8.90
CA TRP A 20 -5.89 -2.48 8.02
C TRP A 20 -7.40 -2.21 8.08
N PRO A 21 -7.86 -0.96 8.21
CA PRO A 21 -7.13 0.30 8.01
C PRO A 21 -6.77 1.07 9.29
N PRO A 22 -5.84 2.04 9.24
CA PRO A 22 -5.55 2.95 10.36
C PRO A 22 -6.78 3.79 10.75
N SER A 23 -6.81 4.28 12.00
CA SER A 23 -7.95 4.98 12.63
C SER A 23 -8.53 6.13 11.81
N ASP A 24 -7.70 6.78 10.99
CA ASP A 24 -8.09 7.93 10.16
C ASP A 24 -8.92 7.51 8.92
N TRP A 25 -8.94 6.21 8.60
CA TRP A 25 -9.82 5.59 7.60
C TRP A 25 -11.14 5.08 8.18
N ALA A 26 -11.24 4.93 9.51
CA ALA A 26 -12.49 4.53 10.16
C ALA A 26 -13.60 5.58 9.97
N GLY A 27 -13.24 6.83 9.69
CA GLY A 27 -14.19 7.88 9.28
C GLY A 27 -14.89 7.58 7.95
N PHE A 28 -14.25 6.84 7.05
CA PHE A 28 -14.86 6.40 5.78
C PHE A 28 -15.85 5.23 5.99
N LEU A 29 -15.67 4.44 7.05
CA LEU A 29 -16.54 3.31 7.39
C LEU A 29 -17.75 3.69 8.27
N LYS A 30 -17.75 4.88 8.88
CA LYS A 30 -18.83 5.34 9.79
C LYS A 30 -20.13 5.77 9.10
N LEU A 31 -20.19 5.74 7.77
CA LEU A 31 -21.40 6.11 7.02
C LEU A 31 -22.44 4.98 6.85
N CYS A 32 -22.20 3.78 7.37
CA CYS A 32 -23.13 2.64 7.19
C CYS A 32 -23.75 2.07 8.47
N ALA A 33 -23.53 2.68 9.64
CA ALA A 33 -23.98 2.11 10.92
C ALA A 33 -25.17 2.85 11.56
N GLY A 34 -26.07 3.43 10.76
CA GLY A 34 -27.22 4.16 11.30
C GLY A 34 -28.31 4.49 10.30
N ALA A 35 -29.00 3.48 9.78
CA ALA A 35 -30.36 3.65 9.24
C ALA A 35 -31.12 2.32 9.31
N SER A 36 -32.32 2.40 9.86
CA SER A 36 -33.22 1.33 10.27
C SER A 36 -33.73 0.47 9.10
N ALA A 37 -34.06 -0.77 9.41
CA ALA A 37 -34.55 -1.80 8.50
C ALA A 37 -35.78 -1.37 7.67
N ALA A 38 -35.64 -1.34 6.34
CA ALA A 38 -36.70 -1.53 5.37
C ALA A 38 -36.08 -2.02 4.05
N ALA A 39 -36.74 -3.00 3.44
CA ALA A 39 -36.20 -3.83 2.37
C ALA A 39 -35.87 -3.07 1.07
N ALA A 40 -34.65 -3.29 0.57
CA ALA A 40 -34.37 -3.50 -0.85
C ALA A 40 -33.05 -4.26 -0.95
N LEU A 41 -33.13 -5.54 -1.35
CA LEU A 41 -32.01 -6.30 -1.89
C LEU A 41 -31.59 -5.63 -3.21
N GLN A 42 -30.86 -4.54 -3.14
CA GLN A 42 -30.08 -4.03 -4.26
C GLN A 42 -28.64 -4.46 -4.04
N LEU A 43 -28.19 -5.31 -4.94
CA LEU A 43 -26.84 -5.81 -5.16
C LEU A 43 -25.80 -4.69 -4.98
N GLY A 44 -25.34 -4.48 -3.75
CA GLY A 44 -24.06 -3.82 -3.51
C GLY A 44 -22.99 -4.77 -4.04
N CYS A 45 -22.39 -4.43 -5.19
CA CYS A 45 -21.29 -5.20 -5.76
C CYS A 45 -20.28 -5.54 -4.66
N PRO A 46 -19.92 -6.82 -4.47
CA PRO A 46 -18.85 -7.16 -3.56
C PRO A 46 -17.54 -6.58 -4.12
N GLY A 47 -16.98 -5.59 -3.44
CA GLY A 47 -15.53 -5.41 -3.42
C GLY A 47 -14.88 -4.69 -4.60
N ALA A 48 -15.43 -3.56 -5.07
CA ALA A 48 -14.56 -2.53 -5.61
C ALA A 48 -14.37 -1.49 -4.51
N GLN A 49 -13.31 -1.62 -3.71
CA GLN A 49 -12.93 -0.54 -2.82
C GLN A 49 -12.61 0.67 -3.71
N VAL A 50 -13.48 1.69 -3.67
CA VAL A 50 -13.41 2.83 -4.59
C VAL A 50 -12.03 3.46 -4.51
N ARG A 51 -11.40 3.69 -5.67
CA ARG A 51 -10.13 4.43 -5.77
C ARG A 51 -10.30 5.75 -5.01
N PRO A 52 -9.38 6.10 -4.10
CA PRO A 52 -9.49 7.35 -3.35
C PRO A 52 -9.26 8.55 -4.28
N GLU A 53 -10.11 9.57 -4.11
CA GLU A 53 -9.97 10.86 -4.78
C GLU A 53 -8.64 11.55 -4.43
N PRO A 54 -8.17 12.49 -5.27
CA PRO A 54 -7.08 13.39 -4.94
C PRO A 54 -7.36 14.16 -3.64
N ARG A 55 -6.40 14.20 -2.73
CA ARG A 55 -6.52 14.91 -1.45
C ARG A 55 -5.16 15.24 -0.89
N ASP A 56 -5.12 16.23 0.00
CA ASP A 56 -3.87 16.61 0.67
C ASP A 56 -3.42 15.49 1.62
N CYS A 57 -2.10 15.37 1.74
CA CYS A 57 -1.51 14.49 2.73
C CYS A 57 -1.76 14.99 4.14
N PRO A 58 -1.94 14.09 5.12
CA PRO A 58 -1.98 14.50 6.52
C PRO A 58 -0.74 15.31 6.88
N SER A 59 -0.91 16.40 7.64
CA SER A 59 0.22 17.26 8.06
C SER A 59 1.34 16.45 8.70
N ARG A 60 1.01 15.49 9.57
CA ARG A 60 2.00 14.58 10.19
C ARG A 60 2.87 13.83 9.17
N ALA A 61 2.33 13.48 8.00
CA ALA A 61 3.06 12.77 6.96
C ALA A 61 3.94 13.75 6.17
N VAL A 62 3.44 14.95 5.91
CA VAL A 62 4.21 16.04 5.30
C VAL A 62 5.40 16.40 6.20
N ASP A 63 5.17 16.60 7.49
CA ASP A 63 6.23 16.90 8.47
C ASP A 63 7.24 15.76 8.57
N ALA A 64 6.78 14.52 8.71
CA ALA A 64 7.65 13.35 8.79
C ALA A 64 8.49 13.14 7.52
N MET A 65 7.99 13.51 6.34
CA MET A 65 8.73 13.37 5.09
C MET A 65 9.70 14.53 4.83
N PHE A 66 9.24 15.77 5.01
CA PHE A 66 9.94 16.94 4.47
C PHE A 66 10.63 17.81 5.53
N ASN A 67 10.40 17.57 6.83
CA ASN A 67 11.15 18.25 7.90
C ASN A 67 12.59 17.70 7.96
N ASN A 68 13.53 18.62 8.20
CA ASN A 68 14.97 18.43 8.23
C ASN A 68 15.55 18.13 9.63
N GLU A 69 14.76 18.24 10.69
CA GLU A 69 15.20 17.92 12.07
C GLU A 69 14.92 16.46 12.42
N ASP A 70 13.63 16.09 12.54
CA ASP A 70 13.20 14.75 12.98
C ASP A 70 12.61 13.88 11.86
N GLY A 71 12.47 14.46 10.66
CA GLY A 71 11.88 13.83 9.49
C GLY A 71 12.88 13.12 8.58
N LEU A 72 12.39 12.70 7.41
CA LEU A 72 13.19 12.04 6.38
C LEU A 72 14.00 13.05 5.53
N ASN A 73 13.78 14.35 5.70
CA ASN A 73 14.40 15.42 4.92
C ASN A 73 14.33 15.16 3.40
N LEU A 74 13.19 14.64 2.96
CA LEU A 74 12.87 14.55 1.54
C LEU A 74 12.61 15.97 1.01
N ARG A 75 12.64 16.08 -0.31
CA ARG A 75 12.26 17.24 -1.09
C ARG A 75 11.07 16.86 -1.96
N PRO A 76 10.15 17.80 -2.23
CA PRO A 76 9.04 17.56 -3.14
C PRO A 76 9.52 17.02 -4.49
N GLY A 77 8.84 15.99 -5.01
CA GLY A 77 9.20 15.35 -6.28
C GLY A 77 10.37 14.36 -6.20
N ASN A 78 10.88 14.05 -5.00
CA ASN A 78 11.86 12.99 -4.84
C ASN A 78 11.31 11.63 -5.27
N LEU A 79 12.13 10.93 -6.05
CA LEU A 79 11.79 9.72 -6.76
C LEU A 79 12.51 8.51 -6.16
N ALA A 80 11.77 7.59 -5.57
CA ALA A 80 12.26 6.26 -5.27
C ALA A 80 11.90 5.28 -6.39
N GLU A 81 12.76 4.31 -6.67
CA GLU A 81 12.31 3.07 -7.31
C GLU A 81 11.74 2.16 -6.22
N ILE A 82 10.49 1.75 -6.37
CA ILE A 82 9.81 0.86 -5.44
C ILE A 82 9.50 -0.48 -6.11
N GLN A 83 9.62 -1.57 -5.36
CA GLN A 83 8.88 -2.79 -5.65
C GLN A 83 7.47 -2.67 -5.09
N ILE A 84 6.42 -2.72 -5.94
CA ILE A 84 5.03 -2.47 -5.54
C ILE A 84 4.58 -3.46 -4.46
N ASP A 85 4.75 -4.75 -4.71
CA ASP A 85 4.45 -5.82 -3.76
C ASP A 85 5.68 -6.70 -3.54
N ARG A 86 6.15 -6.75 -2.29
CA ARG A 86 7.30 -7.55 -1.87
C ARG A 86 7.07 -9.06 -1.92
N GLN A 87 5.81 -9.51 -1.93
CA GLN A 87 5.46 -10.93 -2.02
C GLN A 87 5.68 -11.49 -3.42
N GLN A 88 5.63 -10.62 -4.43
CA GLN A 88 5.86 -10.97 -5.82
C GLN A 88 7.37 -11.07 -6.09
N ARG A 89 7.83 -12.25 -6.56
CA ARG A 89 9.27 -12.49 -6.83
C ARG A 89 9.71 -11.96 -8.19
N ASP A 90 8.82 -11.91 -9.17
CA ASP A 90 9.09 -11.33 -10.48
C ASP A 90 8.99 -9.80 -10.39
N PHE A 91 9.77 -9.13 -11.24
CA PHE A 91 9.74 -7.69 -11.39
C PHE A 91 9.04 -7.24 -12.67
N ARG A 92 9.02 -8.02 -13.75
CA ARG A 92 8.59 -7.51 -15.06
C ARG A 92 7.10 -7.67 -15.32
N GLN A 93 6.54 -8.80 -14.92
CA GLN A 93 5.15 -9.14 -15.25
C GLN A 93 4.50 -9.87 -14.08
N VAL A 94 3.84 -9.10 -13.22
CA VAL A 94 3.11 -9.64 -12.07
C VAL A 94 1.62 -9.32 -12.21
N VAL A 95 0.81 -10.16 -11.58
CA VAL A 95 -0.63 -9.93 -11.48
C VAL A 95 -0.89 -9.17 -10.19
N PHE A 96 -1.55 -8.04 -10.32
CA PHE A 96 -1.99 -7.20 -9.23
C PHE A 96 -3.48 -7.41 -8.96
N THR A 97 -3.84 -7.31 -7.69
CA THR A 97 -5.21 -7.33 -7.19
C THR A 97 -5.40 -6.20 -6.20
N ASP A 98 -6.63 -5.72 -6.07
CA ASP A 98 -6.98 -4.72 -5.05
C ASP A 98 -6.67 -5.24 -3.65
N GLY A 99 -6.12 -4.38 -2.78
CA GLY A 99 -5.89 -4.74 -1.39
C GLY A 99 -4.72 -4.06 -0.70
N PRO A 100 -4.54 -4.35 0.60
CA PRO A 100 -3.35 -3.95 1.33
C PRO A 100 -2.10 -4.54 0.70
N VAL A 101 -1.06 -3.72 0.57
CA VAL A 101 0.19 -4.11 -0.06
C VAL A 101 1.37 -3.61 0.76
N THR A 102 2.44 -4.41 0.80
CA THR A 102 3.73 -3.97 1.34
C THR A 102 4.72 -3.87 0.20
N GLY A 103 5.09 -2.64 -0.13
CA GLY A 103 6.17 -2.35 -1.06
C GLY A 103 7.53 -2.34 -0.37
N VAL A 104 8.58 -2.28 -1.18
CA VAL A 104 9.97 -2.15 -0.69
C VAL A 104 10.71 -1.16 -1.56
N ILE A 105 11.38 -0.19 -0.93
CA ILE A 105 12.30 0.74 -1.61
C ILE A 105 13.45 -0.07 -2.22
N LYS A 106 13.69 0.06 -3.53
CA LYS A 106 14.77 -0.62 -4.25
C LYS A 106 15.93 0.29 -4.54
N ASN A 107 15.63 1.52 -4.93
CA ASN A 107 16.63 2.55 -5.12
C ASN A 107 16.08 3.87 -4.60
N SER A 108 16.92 4.59 -3.88
CA SER A 108 16.58 5.91 -3.36
C SER A 108 17.85 6.76 -3.39
N SER A 109 17.72 8.04 -3.70
CA SER A 109 18.80 9.01 -3.60
C SER A 109 18.93 9.60 -2.18
N TRP A 110 18.21 9.05 -1.18
CA TRP A 110 18.07 9.64 0.16
C TRP A 110 18.50 8.65 1.24
N PRO A 111 19.54 8.97 2.01
CA PRO A 111 20.02 8.09 3.08
C PRO A 111 18.98 7.76 4.15
N ALA A 112 18.07 8.68 4.44
CA ALA A 112 17.02 8.52 5.46
C ALA A 112 15.95 7.48 5.07
N LEU A 113 15.83 7.17 3.78
CA LEU A 113 14.90 6.16 3.26
C LEU A 113 15.69 5.15 2.40
N PRO A 114 16.52 4.30 3.01
CA PRO A 114 17.45 3.44 2.28
C PRO A 114 16.74 2.32 1.52
N SER A 115 17.45 1.72 0.56
CA SER A 115 17.01 0.49 -0.10
C SER A 115 16.74 -0.62 0.92
N GLY A 116 15.69 -1.40 0.68
CA GLY A 116 15.21 -2.43 1.60
C GLY A 116 14.13 -1.95 2.58
N THR A 117 13.91 -0.64 2.73
CA THR A 117 12.86 -0.09 3.60
C THR A 117 11.48 -0.60 3.17
N PRO A 118 10.76 -1.35 4.02
CA PRO A 118 9.38 -1.73 3.75
C PRO A 118 8.45 -0.53 3.90
N ILE A 119 7.50 -0.40 2.99
CA ILE A 119 6.44 0.61 3.08
C ILE A 119 5.07 -0.04 2.90
N SER A 120 4.13 0.32 3.76
CA SER A 120 2.79 -0.28 3.81
C SER A 120 1.75 0.66 3.21
N GLY A 121 0.81 0.10 2.47
CA GLY A 121 -0.16 0.87 1.71
C GLY A 121 -1.30 0.03 1.16
N TYR A 122 -1.95 0.57 0.13
CA TYR A 122 -3.04 -0.09 -0.56
C TYR A 122 -2.90 0.08 -2.07
N LEU A 123 -3.30 -0.96 -2.81
CA LEU A 123 -3.27 -1.06 -4.26
C LEU A 123 -4.70 -1.11 -4.82
N TRP A 124 -4.95 -0.37 -5.90
CA TRP A 124 -6.17 -0.41 -6.68
C TRP A 124 -5.84 -0.69 -8.14
N THR A 125 -6.65 -1.52 -8.77
CA THR A 125 -6.45 -2.03 -10.13
C THR A 125 -7.66 -1.78 -11.04
N GLY A 126 -8.73 -1.19 -10.50
CA GLY A 126 -9.92 -0.82 -11.27
C GLY A 126 -9.66 0.29 -12.30
N GLY A 127 -10.50 0.34 -13.34
CA GLY A 127 -10.52 1.45 -14.29
C GLY A 127 -9.38 1.49 -15.31
N GLY A 128 -8.69 0.36 -15.56
CA GLY A 128 -7.63 0.29 -16.58
C GLY A 128 -6.28 0.87 -16.15
N ILE A 129 -6.14 1.24 -14.87
CA ILE A 129 -4.93 1.78 -14.26
C ILE A 129 -4.59 1.05 -12.95
N ILE A 130 -3.33 1.15 -12.54
CA ILE A 130 -2.81 0.70 -11.26
C ILE A 130 -2.54 1.95 -10.44
N VAL A 131 -3.09 2.01 -9.24
CA VAL A 131 -2.81 3.07 -8.25
C VAL A 131 -2.29 2.39 -7.01
N ALA A 132 -1.15 2.81 -6.49
CA ALA A 132 -0.64 2.38 -5.21
C ALA A 132 -0.30 3.61 -4.38
N ARG A 133 -0.86 3.67 -3.17
CA ARG A 133 -0.57 4.73 -2.19
C ARG A 133 -0.04 4.07 -0.91
N TYR A 134 1.16 4.44 -0.51
CA TYR A 134 1.82 3.97 0.71
C TYR A 134 1.78 5.05 1.77
N THR A 135 1.35 4.67 2.97
CA THR A 135 1.05 5.59 4.07
C THR A 135 1.97 5.43 5.26
N GLU A 136 2.75 4.35 5.32
CA GLU A 136 3.65 4.06 6.43
C GLU A 136 5.00 3.54 5.91
N ALA A 137 6.11 4.04 6.46
CA ALA A 137 7.45 3.54 6.20
C ALA A 137 8.05 2.95 7.47
N HIS A 138 8.62 1.74 7.36
CA HIS A 138 9.23 1.01 8.48
C HIS A 138 10.75 1.10 8.36
N LEU A 139 11.34 2.05 9.06
CA LEU A 139 12.75 2.39 8.94
C LEU A 139 13.67 1.33 9.58
N PRO A 140 14.93 1.20 9.13
CA PRO A 140 15.89 0.26 9.72
C PRO A 140 16.22 0.51 11.19
N ASP A 141 16.03 1.75 11.66
CA ASP A 141 16.20 2.13 13.07
C ASP A 141 15.03 1.69 13.97
N GLY A 142 14.02 1.02 13.39
CA GLY A 142 12.83 0.53 14.09
C GLY A 142 11.68 1.53 14.15
N ARG A 143 11.87 2.78 13.71
CA ARG A 143 10.78 3.76 13.66
C ARG A 143 9.78 3.41 12.56
N THR A 144 8.52 3.72 12.80
CA THR A 144 7.49 3.73 11.76
C THR A 144 7.00 5.16 11.59
N LEU A 145 7.12 5.70 10.38
CA LEU A 145 6.73 7.07 10.07
C LEU A 145 5.53 7.10 9.12
N PRO A 146 4.58 8.03 9.31
CA PRO A 146 3.57 8.29 8.31
C PRO A 146 4.21 8.92 7.08
N VAL A 147 3.86 8.45 5.89
CA VAL A 147 4.39 8.95 4.61
C VAL A 147 3.27 9.10 3.59
N CYS A 148 3.56 9.74 2.46
CA CYS A 148 2.74 9.70 1.27
C CYS A 148 3.61 9.40 0.05
N PHE A 149 3.68 8.12 -0.30
CA PHE A 149 4.29 7.69 -1.56
C PHE A 149 3.23 7.18 -2.50
N GLU A 150 3.21 7.72 -3.71
CA GLU A 150 2.40 7.19 -4.81
C GLU A 150 3.28 6.73 -5.95
N ILE A 151 2.85 5.67 -6.64
CA ILE A 151 3.48 5.25 -7.89
C ILE A 151 3.08 6.17 -9.03
N GLY A 152 3.91 6.24 -10.05
CA GLY A 152 3.60 6.97 -11.28
C GLY A 152 4.84 7.19 -12.12
N ASP A 153 4.67 7.90 -13.23
CA ASP A 153 5.77 8.43 -14.02
C ASP A 153 5.55 9.91 -14.33
N SER A 154 6.48 10.54 -15.04
CA SER A 154 6.38 11.96 -15.40
C SER A 154 5.18 12.30 -16.30
N ARG A 155 4.58 11.31 -16.96
CA ARG A 155 3.37 11.47 -17.80
C ARG A 155 2.10 11.14 -17.04
N HIS A 156 2.18 10.26 -16.05
CA HIS A 156 1.06 9.74 -15.26
C HIS A 156 1.39 9.83 -13.76
N PRO A 157 1.32 11.02 -13.15
CA PRO A 157 1.47 11.14 -11.70
C PRO A 157 0.31 10.43 -10.99
N GLY A 158 0.64 9.62 -9.98
CA GLY A 158 -0.33 8.92 -9.14
C GLY A 158 -0.89 7.60 -9.70
N PHE A 159 -0.57 7.22 -10.94
CA PHE A 159 -1.03 5.96 -11.51
C PHE A 159 -0.12 5.42 -12.62
N LEU A 160 -0.29 4.14 -12.95
CA LEU A 160 0.31 3.51 -14.13
C LEU A 160 -0.77 2.85 -14.98
N PRO A 161 -0.76 3.00 -16.31
CA PRO A 161 -1.69 2.26 -17.17
C PRO A 161 -1.43 0.75 -17.06
N HIS A 162 -2.50 -0.05 -17.20
CA HIS A 162 -2.38 -1.50 -17.32
C HIS A 162 -1.51 -1.89 -18.52
N SER A 163 -0.82 -3.03 -18.42
CA SER A 163 -0.22 -3.63 -19.61
C SER A 163 -1.31 -4.05 -20.60
N VAL A 164 -1.02 -3.98 -21.90
CA VAL A 164 -1.90 -4.44 -22.99
C VAL A 164 -2.33 -5.90 -22.86
N ASN A 165 -1.57 -6.70 -22.10
CA ASN A 165 -1.85 -8.11 -21.83
C ASN A 165 -2.80 -8.34 -20.63
N SER A 166 -3.31 -7.27 -20.01
CA SER A 166 -4.22 -7.37 -18.86
C SER A 166 -5.62 -7.83 -19.29
N LYS A 167 -6.26 -8.64 -18.46
CA LYS A 167 -7.64 -9.11 -18.65
C LYS A 167 -8.49 -8.62 -17.48
N PRO A 168 -9.83 -8.55 -17.61
CA PRO A 168 -10.70 -8.27 -16.46
C PRO A 168 -10.37 -9.21 -15.29
N GLY A 169 -10.10 -8.65 -14.10
CA GLY A 169 -9.69 -9.41 -12.91
C GLY A 169 -8.23 -9.88 -12.87
N MET A 170 -7.44 -9.61 -13.92
CA MET A 170 -6.01 -9.91 -13.99
C MET A 170 -5.26 -8.72 -14.55
N VAL A 171 -4.90 -7.79 -13.66
CA VAL A 171 -4.15 -6.59 -14.02
C VAL A 171 -2.67 -6.90 -14.00
N VAL A 172 -2.03 -6.78 -15.15
CA VAL A 172 -0.63 -7.14 -15.34
C VAL A 172 0.21 -5.88 -15.42
N GLY A 173 1.28 -5.83 -14.64
CA GLY A 173 2.20 -4.68 -14.64
C GLY A 173 3.62 -5.01 -14.21
N ASN A 174 4.48 -4.00 -14.36
CA ASN A 174 5.83 -4.03 -13.80
C ASN A 174 5.73 -3.84 -12.29
N ASN A 175 6.40 -4.71 -11.53
CA ASN A 175 6.45 -4.64 -10.08
C ASN A 175 7.55 -3.69 -9.59
N ARG A 176 8.45 -3.21 -10.45
CA ARG A 176 9.41 -2.15 -10.12
C ARG A 176 9.10 -0.89 -10.90
N VAL A 177 8.75 0.15 -10.17
CA VAL A 177 8.24 1.39 -10.77
C VAL A 177 8.77 2.60 -10.02
N PRO A 178 8.73 3.78 -10.65
CA PRO A 178 8.98 5.01 -9.95
C PRO A 178 7.85 5.30 -8.94
N ALA A 179 8.21 5.85 -7.79
CA ALA A 179 7.30 6.34 -6.77
C ALA A 179 7.80 7.67 -6.21
N TYR A 180 6.86 8.56 -5.88
CA TYR A 180 7.14 9.93 -5.50
C TYR A 180 6.64 10.22 -4.08
N ALA A 181 7.46 10.91 -3.29
CA ALA A 181 7.00 11.55 -2.07
C ALA A 181 6.17 12.78 -2.43
N VAL A 182 4.90 12.80 -2.04
CA VAL A 182 3.96 13.86 -2.43
C VAL A 182 3.37 14.59 -1.22
N MET A 183 3.09 15.89 -1.39
CA MET A 183 2.32 16.66 -0.39
C MET A 183 0.81 16.52 -0.59
N ARG A 184 0.39 16.07 -1.78
CA ARG A 184 -0.99 15.85 -2.18
C ARG A 184 -1.03 14.64 -3.11
N TRP A 185 -2.01 13.78 -2.89
CA TRP A 185 -2.26 12.66 -3.77
C TRP A 185 -2.88 13.09 -5.10
N HIS A 186 -2.46 12.45 -6.20
CA HIS A 186 -3.00 12.69 -7.54
C HIS A 186 -4.01 11.63 -8.00
#